data_AF-A0A9Q8MUP2-F1
#
_entry.id   AF-A0A9Q8MUP2-F1
#
_cell.length_a   1.000
_cell.length_b   1.000
_cell.length_c   1.000
_cell.angle_alpha   90.00
_cell.angle_beta   90.00
_cell.angle_gamma   90.00
#
_symmetry.space_group_name_H-M   'P 1'
#
loop_
_entity.id
_entity.type
_entity.pdbx_description
1 polymer ?
#
loop_
_entity_poly.entity_id
_entity_poly.type
_entity_poly.pdbx_seq_one_letter_code
_entity_poly.pdbx_strand_id
1 'polypeptide(L)'
;MNFKMKQLLAVARHEFFNQINSFSYWMLVFIPLIIITALFRYVNLTVDFHNSDFINMVWGLSIPVLNFLFCLIYVGMMANSVARDKTSKLSEMLMSIVDAKEQINGKMLGIYMLLSCQIIFYIIFIFCLSKIMHNNFLFIFIGHVKIGLIVYSILALFVSLYMFLAITVQFACFITDTSQISSATIPPMFFLLEFFCLSLFYNSLGSFDYSMVWILYIICMWPPVGSMLTPPLMASGNISYLFAYSTLIIQLIIIYILYIKSIHVFKYGLLSNKKKNIFIEGFKFR
;
A
#
# COMPACT_ATOMS: atom_id res chain seq x y z
N MET A 1 -13.41 25.01 -11.84
CA MET A 1 -12.79 23.67 -11.82
C MET A 1 -12.14 23.41 -13.18
N ASN A 2 -10.83 23.20 -13.21
CA ASN A 2 -10.02 23.11 -14.44
C ASN A 2 -10.37 21.86 -15.27
N PHE A 3 -10.29 21.90 -16.61
CA PHE A 3 -10.69 20.80 -17.50
C PHE A 3 -9.95 19.48 -17.18
N LYS A 4 -8.64 19.57 -16.96
CA LYS A 4 -7.79 18.43 -16.52
C LYS A 4 -8.24 17.82 -15.19
N MET A 5 -8.73 18.65 -14.26
CA MET A 5 -9.24 18.18 -12.97
C MET A 5 -10.54 17.38 -13.13
N LYS A 6 -11.41 17.78 -14.07
CA LYS A 6 -12.64 17.03 -14.38
C LYS A 6 -12.30 15.67 -15.00
N GLN A 7 -11.34 15.61 -15.92
CA GLN A 7 -10.88 14.35 -16.51
C GLN A 7 -10.30 13.40 -15.47
N LEU A 8 -9.42 13.91 -14.60
CA LEU A 8 -8.83 13.14 -13.52
C LEU A 8 -9.89 12.53 -12.60
N LEU A 9 -10.87 13.33 -12.15
CA LEU A 9 -11.94 12.81 -11.29
C LEU A 9 -12.88 11.85 -12.01
N ALA A 10 -13.11 12.03 -13.32
CA ALA A 10 -13.90 11.08 -14.10
C ALA A 10 -13.22 9.71 -14.14
N VAL A 11 -11.91 9.66 -14.39
CA VAL A 11 -11.13 8.41 -14.36
C VAL A 11 -11.11 7.80 -12.96
N ALA A 12 -10.89 8.60 -11.92
CA ALA A 12 -10.88 8.12 -10.55
C ALA A 12 -12.22 7.55 -10.12
N ARG A 13 -13.32 8.23 -10.46
CA ARG A 13 -14.69 7.76 -10.21
C ARG A 13 -14.97 6.45 -10.94
N HIS A 14 -14.58 6.36 -12.21
CA HIS A 14 -14.73 5.14 -12.99
C HIS A 14 -13.99 3.96 -12.34
N GLU A 15 -12.73 4.13 -11.93
CA GLU A 15 -12.01 3.06 -11.23
C GLU A 15 -12.65 2.68 -9.90
N PHE A 16 -12.98 3.68 -9.08
CA PHE A 16 -13.59 3.45 -7.78
C PHE A 16 -14.86 2.59 -7.91
N PHE A 17 -15.79 2.96 -8.80
CA PHE A 17 -17.03 2.22 -8.98
C PHE A 17 -16.83 0.85 -9.61
N ASN A 18 -15.88 0.71 -10.53
CA ASN A 18 -15.56 -0.58 -11.15
C ASN A 18 -15.00 -1.58 -10.12
N GLN A 19 -14.20 -1.10 -9.18
CA GLN A 19 -13.58 -1.93 -8.14
C GLN A 19 -14.53 -2.22 -6.97
N ILE A 20 -15.24 -1.21 -6.46
CA ILE A 20 -16.12 -1.37 -5.28
C ILE A 20 -17.32 -2.28 -5.56
N ASN A 21 -17.79 -2.32 -6.80
CA ASN A 21 -18.87 -3.22 -7.21
C ASN A 21 -18.37 -4.65 -7.46
N SER A 22 -17.05 -4.88 -7.45
CA SER A 22 -16.50 -6.21 -7.65
C SER A 22 -16.67 -7.04 -6.38
N PHE A 23 -17.13 -8.29 -6.55
CA PHE A 23 -17.19 -9.25 -5.45
C PHE A 23 -15.80 -9.49 -4.84
N SER A 24 -14.75 -9.47 -5.66
CA SER A 24 -13.36 -9.65 -5.23
C SER A 24 -12.95 -8.60 -4.18
N TYR A 25 -13.31 -7.33 -4.38
CA TYR A 25 -13.03 -6.28 -3.40
C TYR A 25 -13.67 -6.60 -2.04
N TRP A 26 -14.97 -6.93 -2.01
CA TRP A 26 -15.66 -7.21 -0.75
C TRP A 26 -15.14 -8.44 -0.03
N MET A 27 -14.77 -9.50 -0.76
CA MET A 27 -14.10 -10.66 -0.14
C MET A 27 -12.81 -10.24 0.58
N LEU A 28 -12.02 -9.38 -0.06
CA LEU A 28 -10.77 -8.87 0.52
C LEU A 28 -11.01 -7.93 1.71
N VAL A 29 -12.14 -7.22 1.76
CA VAL A 29 -12.54 -6.41 2.92
C VAL A 29 -13.02 -7.29 4.07
N PHE A 30 -13.83 -8.33 3.81
CA PHE A 30 -14.45 -9.12 4.86
C PHE A 30 -13.52 -10.17 5.48
N ILE A 31 -12.60 -10.76 4.72
CA ILE A 31 -11.69 -11.81 5.24
C ILE A 31 -10.87 -11.33 6.47
N PRO A 32 -10.18 -10.18 6.44
CA PRO A 32 -9.46 -9.66 7.60
C PRO A 32 -10.37 -9.42 8.81
N LEU A 33 -11.60 -8.95 8.58
CA LEU A 33 -12.56 -8.71 9.65
C LEU A 33 -12.97 -10.01 10.35
N ILE A 34 -13.22 -11.07 9.59
CA ILE A 34 -13.53 -12.40 10.14
C ILE A 34 -12.35 -12.89 11.00
N ILE A 35 -11.12 -12.76 10.50
CA ILE A 35 -9.91 -13.15 11.24
C ILE A 35 -9.79 -12.35 12.54
N ILE A 36 -9.96 -11.03 12.49
CA ILE A 36 -9.91 -10.16 13.67
C ILE A 36 -10.97 -10.57 14.70
N THR A 37 -12.20 -10.85 14.28
CA THR A 37 -13.25 -11.28 15.21
C THR A 37 -12.95 -12.63 15.88
N ALA A 38 -12.39 -13.59 15.12
CA ALA A 38 -12.01 -14.90 15.64
C ALA A 38 -10.84 -14.79 16.63
N LEU A 39 -9.79 -14.04 16.27
CA LEU A 39 -8.64 -13.78 17.14
C LEU A 39 -9.06 -13.06 18.42
N PHE A 40 -9.91 -12.04 18.32
CA PHE A 40 -10.40 -11.29 19.47
C PHE A 40 -11.14 -12.18 20.47
N ARG A 41 -12.00 -13.10 19.97
CA ARG A 41 -12.71 -14.05 20.82
C ARG A 41 -11.77 -15.00 21.56
N TYR A 42 -10.68 -15.42 20.91
CA TYR A 42 -9.66 -16.28 21.50
C TYR A 42 -8.80 -15.54 22.56
N VAL A 43 -8.37 -14.33 22.23
CA VAL A 43 -7.46 -13.53 23.06
C VAL A 43 -8.11 -13.02 24.35
N ASN A 44 -9.41 -12.67 24.31
CA ASN A 44 -10.18 -12.29 25.51
C ASN A 44 -10.19 -13.37 26.61
N LEU A 45 -9.84 -14.62 26.30
CA LEU A 45 -9.87 -15.74 27.23
C LEU A 45 -8.53 -16.01 27.92
N THR A 46 -7.42 -15.40 27.49
CA THR A 46 -6.08 -15.95 27.81
C THR A 46 -4.96 -14.95 28.14
N VAL A 47 -5.12 -13.63 27.95
CA VAL A 47 -4.00 -12.68 28.02
C VAL A 47 -4.27 -11.50 28.97
N ASP A 48 -3.31 -11.21 29.86
CA ASP A 48 -3.28 -10.03 30.72
C ASP A 48 -2.64 -8.82 30.02
N PHE A 49 -3.44 -7.81 29.70
CA PHE A 49 -3.05 -6.63 28.91
C PHE A 49 -2.38 -5.50 29.71
N HIS A 50 -2.01 -5.74 30.96
CA HIS A 50 -1.28 -4.75 31.74
C HIS A 50 0.22 -4.67 31.40
N ASN A 51 0.73 -5.63 30.61
CA ASN A 51 2.12 -5.62 30.17
C ASN A 51 2.30 -4.74 28.92
N SER A 52 2.92 -3.57 29.09
CA SER A 52 3.19 -2.62 28.00
C SER A 52 4.07 -3.22 26.89
N ASP A 53 4.98 -4.13 27.24
CA ASP A 53 5.93 -4.69 26.29
C ASP A 53 5.26 -5.68 25.32
N PHE A 54 4.29 -6.45 25.83
CA PHE A 54 3.47 -7.32 25.00
C PHE A 54 2.63 -6.52 23.99
N ILE A 55 2.02 -5.42 24.42
CA ILE A 55 1.25 -4.54 23.54
C ILE A 55 2.14 -3.96 22.44
N ASN A 56 3.31 -3.42 22.81
CA ASN A 56 4.26 -2.86 21.84
C ASN A 56 4.73 -3.90 20.83
N MET A 57 4.99 -5.14 21.26
CA MET A 57 5.34 -6.26 20.38
C MET A 57 4.21 -6.59 19.40
N VAL A 58 2.96 -6.66 19.86
CA VAL A 58 1.80 -6.94 19.00
C VAL A 58 1.64 -5.83 17.95
N TRP A 59 1.82 -4.56 18.32
CA TRP A 59 1.78 -3.45 17.36
C TRP A 59 2.94 -3.47 16.37
N GLY A 60 4.15 -3.78 16.85
CA GLY A 60 5.33 -3.93 16.00
C GLY A 60 5.18 -5.02 14.93
N LEU A 61 4.48 -6.11 15.24
CA LEU A 61 4.20 -7.18 14.28
C LEU A 61 2.99 -6.89 13.38
N SER A 62 1.92 -6.30 13.92
CA SER A 62 0.67 -6.12 13.17
C SER A 62 0.74 -5.01 12.13
N ILE A 63 1.46 -3.90 12.39
CA ILE A 63 1.53 -2.78 11.42
C ILE A 63 2.16 -3.22 10.07
N PRO A 64 3.32 -3.91 10.04
CA PRO A 64 3.91 -4.39 8.79
C PRO A 64 3.01 -5.40 8.06
N VAL A 65 2.36 -6.30 8.81
CA VAL A 65 1.42 -7.29 8.25
C VAL A 65 0.25 -6.59 7.56
N LEU A 66 -0.35 -5.60 8.22
CA LEU A 66 -1.43 -4.82 7.62
C LEU A 66 -0.95 -4.08 6.37
N ASN A 67 0.19 -3.39 6.44
CA ASN A 67 0.75 -2.66 5.29
C ASN A 67 1.00 -3.60 4.09
N PHE A 68 1.59 -4.76 4.34
CA PHE A 68 1.81 -5.80 3.34
C PHE A 68 0.50 -6.28 2.70
N LEU A 69 -0.51 -6.64 3.52
CA LEU A 69 -1.80 -7.12 3.03
C LEU A 69 -2.52 -6.08 2.16
N PHE A 70 -2.59 -4.83 2.62
CA PHE A 70 -3.22 -3.76 1.84
C PHE A 70 -2.50 -3.53 0.51
N CYS A 71 -1.17 -3.40 0.55
CA CYS A 71 -0.41 -3.19 -0.67
C CYS A 71 -0.53 -4.38 -1.65
N LEU A 72 -0.51 -5.63 -1.16
CA LEU A 72 -0.69 -6.83 -2.00
C LEU A 72 -2.02 -6.79 -2.76
N ILE A 73 -3.11 -6.45 -2.07
CA ILE A 73 -4.45 -6.35 -2.65
C ILE A 73 -4.48 -5.28 -3.76
N TYR A 74 -4.04 -4.07 -3.43
CA TYR A 74 -4.18 -2.93 -4.33
C TYR A 74 -3.19 -2.98 -5.51
N VAL A 75 -2.03 -3.62 -5.34
CA VAL A 75 -1.12 -3.96 -6.44
C VAL A 75 -1.81 -4.83 -7.50
N GLY A 76 -2.51 -5.87 -7.06
CA GLY A 76 -3.27 -6.75 -7.95
C GLY A 76 -4.39 -6.00 -8.67
N MET A 77 -5.12 -5.14 -7.95
CA MET A 77 -6.19 -4.32 -8.51
C MET A 77 -5.66 -3.34 -9.57
N MET A 78 -4.53 -2.69 -9.32
CA MET A 78 -3.92 -1.75 -10.26
C MET A 78 -3.43 -2.46 -11.52
N ALA A 79 -2.72 -3.59 -11.39
CA ALA A 79 -2.24 -4.35 -12.54
C ALA A 79 -3.41 -4.83 -13.42
N ASN A 80 -4.48 -5.33 -12.81
CA ASN A 80 -5.70 -5.70 -13.52
C ASN A 80 -6.36 -4.50 -14.23
N SER A 81 -6.38 -3.33 -13.59
CA SER A 81 -6.98 -2.12 -14.17
C SER A 81 -6.19 -1.61 -15.39
N VAL A 82 -4.86 -1.67 -15.34
CA VAL A 82 -4.00 -1.17 -16.41
C VAL A 82 -3.96 -2.15 -17.58
N ALA A 83 -3.84 -3.45 -17.30
CA ALA A 83 -3.83 -4.47 -18.34
C ALA A 83 -5.18 -4.55 -19.09
N ARG A 84 -6.31 -4.40 -18.39
CA ARG A 84 -7.64 -4.35 -19.04
C ARG A 84 -7.79 -3.14 -19.96
N ASP A 85 -7.36 -1.96 -19.53
CA ASP A 85 -7.40 -0.76 -20.38
C ASP A 85 -6.56 -0.97 -21.63
N LYS A 86 -5.34 -1.51 -21.48
CA LYS A 86 -4.43 -1.75 -22.61
C LYS A 86 -4.97 -2.78 -23.61
N THR A 87 -5.52 -3.89 -23.13
CA THR A 87 -6.00 -5.00 -23.98
C THR A 87 -7.36 -4.77 -24.61
N SER A 88 -8.14 -3.83 -24.06
CA SER A 88 -9.44 -3.46 -24.62
C SER A 88 -9.30 -2.32 -25.63
N LYS A 89 -10.28 -2.22 -26.54
CA LYS A 89 -10.45 -1.05 -27.42
C LYS A 89 -10.65 0.27 -26.67
N LEU A 90 -10.79 0.22 -25.33
CA LEU A 90 -10.87 1.40 -24.48
C LEU A 90 -9.57 2.20 -24.47
N SER A 91 -8.39 1.58 -24.65
CA SER A 91 -7.11 2.33 -24.66
C SER A 91 -7.05 3.40 -25.76
N GLU A 92 -7.48 3.08 -26.99
CA GLU A 92 -7.49 4.02 -28.12
C GLU A 92 -8.49 5.16 -27.90
N MET A 93 -9.67 4.84 -27.38
CA MET A 93 -10.68 5.84 -27.02
C MET A 93 -10.20 6.74 -25.87
N LEU A 94 -9.66 6.15 -24.79
CA LEU A 94 -9.18 6.89 -23.62
C LEU A 94 -7.99 7.79 -23.96
N MET A 95 -7.05 7.32 -24.78
CA MET A 95 -5.90 8.13 -25.22
C MET A 95 -6.29 9.30 -26.13
N SER A 96 -7.41 9.18 -26.85
CA SER A 96 -7.93 10.30 -27.65
C SER A 96 -8.66 11.37 -26.81
N ILE A 97 -9.05 11.04 -25.58
CA ILE A 97 -9.88 11.88 -24.72
C ILE A 97 -9.11 12.43 -23.51
N VAL A 98 -8.16 11.68 -22.96
CA VAL A 98 -7.44 11.98 -21.70
C VAL A 98 -5.95 11.72 -21.85
N ASP A 99 -5.15 12.67 -21.37
CA ASP A 99 -3.70 12.54 -21.28
C ASP A 99 -3.28 11.36 -20.36
N ALA A 100 -2.19 10.67 -20.72
CA ALA A 100 -1.64 9.52 -19.98
C ALA A 100 -1.39 9.82 -18.48
N LYS A 101 -0.94 11.03 -18.15
CA LYS A 101 -0.68 11.47 -16.77
C LYS A 101 -1.98 11.52 -15.95
N GLU A 102 -3.03 12.11 -16.52
CA GLU A 102 -4.35 12.24 -15.91
C GLU A 102 -5.01 10.87 -15.74
N GLN A 103 -4.80 9.94 -16.67
CA GLN A 103 -5.30 8.56 -16.55
C GLN A 103 -4.64 7.81 -15.38
N ILE A 104 -3.31 7.83 -15.26
CA ILE A 104 -2.62 7.17 -14.13
C ILE A 104 -3.02 7.80 -12.80
N ASN A 105 -3.03 9.14 -12.73
CA ASN A 105 -3.40 9.84 -11.51
C ASN A 105 -4.84 9.58 -11.10
N GLY A 106 -5.75 9.52 -12.08
CA GLY A 106 -7.12 9.12 -11.85
C GLY A 106 -7.20 7.71 -11.26
N LYS A 107 -6.51 6.73 -11.87
CA LYS A 107 -6.50 5.34 -11.37
C LYS A 107 -5.93 5.22 -9.95
N MET A 108 -4.77 5.84 -9.70
CA MET A 108 -4.17 5.85 -8.36
C MET A 108 -5.08 6.51 -7.34
N LEU A 109 -5.70 7.65 -7.69
CA LEU A 109 -6.63 8.35 -6.80
C LEU A 109 -7.90 7.54 -6.53
N GLY A 110 -8.42 6.81 -7.53
CA GLY A 110 -9.51 5.86 -7.34
C GLY A 110 -9.17 4.75 -6.34
N ILE A 111 -7.96 4.21 -6.42
CA ILE A 111 -7.44 3.23 -5.44
C ILE A 111 -7.31 3.85 -4.03
N TYR A 112 -6.83 5.08 -3.92
CA TYR A 112 -6.78 5.78 -2.62
C TYR A 112 -8.16 6.03 -2.02
N MET A 113 -9.16 6.34 -2.84
CA MET A 113 -10.55 6.47 -2.40
C MET A 113 -11.08 5.12 -1.87
N LEU A 114 -10.77 4.01 -2.55
CA LEU A 114 -11.14 2.65 -2.10
C LEU A 114 -10.48 2.31 -0.76
N LEU A 115 -9.18 2.59 -0.62
CA LEU A 115 -8.44 2.36 0.61
C LEU A 115 -8.99 3.19 1.77
N SER A 116 -9.29 4.46 1.53
CA SER A 116 -9.90 5.34 2.53
C SER A 116 -11.28 4.83 2.94
N CYS A 117 -12.10 4.38 1.98
CA CYS A 117 -13.39 3.75 2.25
C CYS A 117 -13.25 2.48 3.11
N GLN A 118 -12.28 1.63 2.80
CA GLN A 118 -11.99 0.42 3.55
C GLN A 118 -11.55 0.71 5.00
N ILE A 119 -10.69 1.71 5.21
CA ILE A 119 -10.27 2.14 6.56
C ILE A 119 -11.47 2.64 7.37
N ILE A 120 -12.31 3.49 6.77
CA ILE A 120 -13.54 4.00 7.42
C ILE A 120 -14.47 2.84 7.79
N PHE A 121 -14.65 1.87 6.89
CA PHE A 121 -15.46 0.69 7.13
C PHE A 121 -14.92 -0.14 8.31
N TYR A 122 -13.60 -0.33 8.40
CA TYR A 122 -12.96 -1.02 9.52
C TYR A 122 -13.14 -0.28 10.84
N ILE A 123 -13.03 1.05 10.87
CA ILE A 123 -13.27 1.85 12.08
C ILE A 123 -14.72 1.68 12.56
N ILE A 124 -15.70 1.77 11.66
CA ILE A 124 -17.12 1.58 11.98
C ILE A 124 -17.38 0.16 12.48
N PHE A 125 -16.77 -0.84 11.85
CA PHE A 125 -16.93 -2.23 12.23
C PHE A 125 -16.35 -2.53 13.63
N ILE A 126 -15.15 -2.05 13.93
CA ILE A 126 -14.51 -2.14 15.26
C ILE A 126 -15.39 -1.48 16.33
N PHE A 127 -15.93 -0.29 16.03
CA PHE A 127 -16.85 0.42 16.92
C PHE A 127 -18.14 -0.37 17.19
N CYS A 128 -18.74 -0.95 16.14
CA CYS A 128 -19.95 -1.77 16.25
C CYS A 128 -19.70 -3.06 17.05
N LEU A 129 -18.59 -3.76 16.78
CA LEU A 129 -18.19 -4.96 17.51
C LEU A 129 -18.02 -4.72 19.00
N SER A 130 -17.36 -3.61 19.38
CA SER A 130 -17.16 -3.26 20.79
C SER A 130 -18.49 -3.08 21.53
N LYS A 131 -19.49 -2.46 20.88
CA LYS A 131 -20.84 -2.31 21.44
C LYS A 131 -21.57 -3.64 21.59
N ILE A 132 -21.57 -4.49 20.57
CA ILE A 132 -22.29 -5.77 20.57
C ILE A 132 -21.72 -6.72 21.64
N MET A 133 -20.40 -6.71 21.82
CA MET A 133 -19.71 -7.61 22.76
C MET A 133 -19.69 -7.06 24.20
N HIS A 134 -20.28 -5.90 24.47
CA HIS A 134 -20.24 -5.21 25.77
C HIS A 134 -18.83 -5.08 26.37
N ASN A 135 -17.80 -5.05 25.52
CA ASN A 135 -16.42 -5.06 25.95
C ASN A 135 -15.65 -3.91 25.30
N ASN A 136 -15.02 -3.08 26.14
CA ASN A 136 -14.20 -1.95 25.72
C ASN A 136 -12.77 -2.35 25.34
N PHE A 137 -12.45 -3.66 25.28
CA PHE A 137 -11.14 -4.18 24.93
C PHE A 137 -10.48 -3.45 23.75
N LEU A 138 -11.19 -3.26 22.63
CA LEU A 138 -10.60 -2.65 21.42
C LEU A 138 -10.17 -1.21 21.70
N PHE A 139 -10.95 -0.46 22.48
CA PHE A 139 -10.61 0.90 22.88
C PHE A 139 -9.46 0.94 23.88
N ILE A 140 -9.37 -0.03 24.79
CA ILE A 140 -8.26 -0.14 25.76
C ILE A 140 -6.97 -0.49 25.03
N PHE A 141 -7.00 -1.45 24.11
CA PHE A 141 -5.85 -1.89 23.32
C PHE A 141 -5.32 -0.77 22.41
N ILE A 142 -6.22 0.00 21.78
CA ILE A 142 -5.85 1.18 20.97
C ILE A 142 -5.37 2.32 21.89
N GLY A 143 -5.97 2.49 23.07
CA GLY A 143 -5.62 3.54 24.03
C GLY A 143 -4.23 3.40 24.65
N HIS A 144 -3.64 2.21 24.65
CA HIS A 144 -2.26 1.98 25.11
C HIS A 144 -1.21 2.46 24.09
N VAL A 145 -1.62 2.79 22.86
CA VAL A 145 -0.70 3.22 21.81
C VAL A 145 -0.66 4.73 21.71
N LYS A 146 0.55 5.26 21.59
CA LYS A 146 0.78 6.68 21.31
C LYS A 146 0.14 7.04 19.97
N ILE A 147 -0.69 8.08 19.97
CA ILE A 147 -1.38 8.60 18.78
C ILE A 147 -0.41 8.85 17.61
N GLY A 148 0.83 9.27 17.91
CA GLY A 148 1.88 9.50 16.93
C GLY A 148 2.26 8.25 16.12
N LEU A 149 2.20 7.05 16.71
CA LEU A 149 2.47 5.79 16.00
C LEU A 149 1.33 5.46 15.03
N ILE A 150 0.09 5.67 15.45
CA ILE A 150 -1.11 5.41 14.63
C ILE A 150 -1.10 6.33 13.40
N VAL A 151 -0.90 7.63 13.62
CA VAL A 151 -0.82 8.63 12.53
C VAL A 151 0.30 8.29 11.56
N TYR A 152 1.49 7.97 12.09
CA TYR A 152 2.63 7.56 11.28
C TYR A 152 2.33 6.32 10.43
N SER A 153 1.74 5.29 11.03
CA SER A 153 1.44 4.02 10.36
C SER A 153 0.45 4.19 9.21
N ILE A 154 -0.56 5.06 9.39
CA ILE A 154 -1.50 5.41 8.32
C ILE A 154 -0.75 6.11 7.19
N LEU A 155 0.03 7.16 7.48
CA LEU A 155 0.80 7.88 6.46
C LEU A 155 1.77 6.94 5.72
N ALA A 156 2.48 6.10 6.46
CA ALA A 156 3.40 5.10 5.92
C ALA A 156 2.70 4.14 4.96
N LEU A 157 1.47 3.72 5.25
CA LEU A 157 0.65 2.87 4.38
C LEU A 157 0.24 3.57 3.09
N PHE A 158 -0.10 4.87 3.12
CA PHE A 158 -0.39 5.62 1.90
C PHE A 158 0.88 5.79 1.03
N VAL A 159 2.03 6.00 1.67
CA VAL A 159 3.35 6.18 1.02
C VAL A 159 3.84 4.88 0.38
N SER A 160 3.80 3.75 1.11
CA SER A 160 4.15 2.43 0.56
C SER A 160 3.29 2.08 -0.64
N LEU A 161 1.97 2.28 -0.51
CA LEU A 161 1.02 1.97 -1.57
C LEU A 161 1.30 2.79 -2.82
N TYR A 162 1.63 4.09 -2.68
CA TYR A 162 1.95 4.93 -3.84
C TYR A 162 3.08 4.31 -4.67
N MET A 163 4.14 3.87 -4.00
CA MET A 163 5.31 3.28 -4.64
C MET A 163 4.99 2.01 -5.38
N PHE A 164 4.28 1.10 -4.72
CA PHE A 164 3.91 -0.15 -5.33
C PHE A 164 2.92 0.05 -6.48
N LEU A 165 2.02 1.04 -6.41
CA LEU A 165 1.20 1.44 -7.55
C LEU A 165 2.05 1.99 -8.70
N ALA A 166 3.05 2.82 -8.43
CA ALA A 166 3.91 3.37 -9.47
C ALA A 166 4.75 2.29 -10.19
N ILE A 167 5.28 1.31 -9.43
CA ILE A 167 6.04 0.17 -9.97
C ILE A 167 5.13 -0.79 -10.74
N THR A 168 3.96 -1.12 -10.19
CA THR A 168 3.00 -2.01 -10.88
C THR A 168 2.56 -1.47 -12.23
N VAL A 169 2.33 -0.16 -12.33
CA VAL A 169 2.00 0.47 -13.62
C VAL A 169 3.09 0.21 -14.66
N GLN A 170 4.36 0.31 -14.27
CA GLN A 170 5.48 0.04 -15.19
C GLN A 170 5.39 -1.40 -15.71
N PHE A 171 5.23 -2.38 -14.83
CA PHE A 171 5.16 -3.80 -15.22
C PHE A 171 3.86 -4.16 -15.97
N ALA A 172 2.73 -3.61 -15.56
CA ALA A 172 1.43 -3.90 -16.17
C ALA A 172 1.34 -3.41 -17.62
N CYS A 173 2.07 -2.34 -17.96
CA CYS A 173 2.16 -1.85 -19.33
C CYS A 173 2.89 -2.79 -20.30
N PHE A 174 3.60 -3.82 -19.82
CA PHE A 174 4.26 -4.79 -20.71
C PHE A 174 3.34 -5.92 -21.16
N ILE A 175 2.26 -6.16 -20.42
CA ILE A 175 1.35 -7.24 -20.73
C ILE A 175 0.59 -6.96 -22.03
N THR A 176 0.43 -7.98 -22.86
CA THR A 176 -0.39 -7.93 -24.08
C THR A 176 -1.72 -8.65 -23.90
N ASP A 177 -1.83 -9.57 -22.94
CA ASP A 177 -2.98 -10.44 -22.74
C ASP A 177 -3.36 -10.53 -21.27
N THR A 178 -4.66 -10.53 -20.95
CA THR A 178 -5.15 -10.57 -19.57
C THR A 178 -4.73 -11.84 -18.80
N SER A 179 -4.38 -12.91 -19.49
CA SER A 179 -3.85 -14.14 -18.88
C SER A 179 -2.48 -13.94 -18.22
N GLN A 180 -1.72 -12.93 -18.64
CA GLN A 180 -0.39 -12.63 -18.10
C GLN A 180 -0.43 -11.60 -16.97
N ILE A 181 -1.60 -11.21 -16.44
CA ILE A 181 -1.67 -10.20 -15.36
C ILE A 181 -0.86 -10.60 -14.13
N SER A 182 -0.86 -11.89 -13.79
CA SER A 182 -0.05 -12.42 -12.71
C SER A 182 1.45 -12.18 -12.92
N SER A 183 1.95 -12.19 -14.15
CA SER A 183 3.37 -11.96 -14.42
C SER A 183 3.80 -10.50 -14.21
N ALA A 184 2.89 -9.53 -14.31
CA ALA A 184 3.20 -8.14 -13.96
C ALA A 184 3.06 -7.83 -12.47
N THR A 185 2.25 -8.59 -11.73
CA THR A 185 2.13 -8.40 -10.27
C THR A 185 3.28 -9.03 -9.51
N ILE A 186 3.90 -10.08 -10.05
CA ILE A 186 4.99 -10.81 -9.39
C ILE A 186 6.18 -9.91 -9.00
N PRO A 187 6.76 -9.08 -9.89
CA PRO A 187 7.92 -8.25 -9.53
C PRO A 187 7.67 -7.28 -8.36
N PRO A 188 6.60 -6.46 -8.36
CA PRO A 188 6.32 -5.59 -7.21
C PRO A 188 5.98 -6.39 -5.95
N MET A 189 5.35 -7.57 -6.07
CA MET A 189 5.07 -8.44 -4.92
C MET A 189 6.34 -9.04 -4.29
N PHE A 190 7.35 -9.39 -5.09
CA PHE A 190 8.63 -9.89 -4.56
C PHE A 190 9.33 -8.83 -3.69
N PHE A 191 9.45 -7.59 -4.18
CA PHE A 191 10.00 -6.49 -3.39
C PHE A 191 9.20 -6.25 -2.10
N LEU A 192 7.87 -6.28 -2.20
CA LEU A 192 6.97 -6.14 -1.06
C LEU A 192 7.18 -7.24 -0.01
N LEU A 193 7.39 -8.49 -0.44
CA LEU A 193 7.67 -9.61 0.45
C LEU A 193 9.03 -9.46 1.15
N GLU A 194 10.08 -9.06 0.44
CA GLU A 194 11.42 -8.87 1.01
C GLU A 194 11.40 -7.87 2.18
N PHE A 195 10.77 -6.70 1.98
CA PHE A 195 10.71 -5.67 3.01
C PHE A 195 9.80 -6.03 4.17
N PHE A 196 8.71 -6.76 3.90
CA PHE A 196 7.85 -7.31 4.94
C PHE A 196 8.61 -8.31 5.82
N CYS A 197 9.35 -9.25 5.21
CA CYS A 197 10.16 -10.21 5.94
C CYS A 197 11.23 -9.51 6.80
N LEU A 198 11.93 -8.50 6.26
CA LEU A 198 12.89 -7.70 7.04
C LEU A 198 12.24 -7.06 8.28
N SER A 199 11.00 -6.59 8.17
CA SER A 199 10.25 -6.01 9.30
C SER A 199 9.90 -7.03 10.36
N LEU A 200 9.47 -8.21 9.95
CA LEU A 200 9.17 -9.30 10.89
C LEU A 200 10.43 -9.80 11.59
N PHE A 201 11.51 -10.01 10.84
CA PHE A 201 12.79 -10.48 11.40
C PHE A 201 13.27 -9.54 12.51
N TYR A 202 13.17 -8.23 12.31
CA TYR A 202 13.54 -7.25 13.32
C TYR A 202 12.76 -7.40 14.63
N ASN A 203 11.44 -7.60 14.56
CA ASN A 203 10.61 -7.74 15.75
C ASN A 203 10.81 -9.08 16.47
N SER A 204 11.15 -10.14 15.74
CA SER A 204 11.20 -11.51 16.26
C SER A 204 12.53 -11.92 16.89
N LEU A 205 13.66 -11.44 16.37
CA LEU A 205 14.99 -11.95 16.74
C LEU A 205 15.70 -11.13 17.83
N GLY A 206 15.08 -10.07 18.33
CA GLY A 206 15.75 -9.12 19.21
C GLY A 206 16.74 -8.25 18.44
N SER A 207 16.97 -7.05 18.96
CA SER A 207 17.80 -5.98 18.40
C SER A 207 19.00 -6.46 17.59
N PHE A 208 19.13 -5.96 16.34
CA PHE A 208 20.40 -5.99 15.61
C PHE A 208 21.54 -5.47 16.50
N ASP A 209 22.71 -6.10 16.41
CA ASP A 209 23.91 -5.62 17.10
C ASP A 209 24.12 -4.12 16.86
N TYR A 210 24.49 -3.41 17.93
CA TYR A 210 24.70 -1.95 17.93
C TYR A 210 25.67 -1.47 16.83
N SER A 211 26.52 -2.35 16.30
CA SER A 211 27.46 -2.09 15.21
C SER A 211 26.79 -1.83 13.85
N MET A 212 25.57 -2.33 13.62
CA MET A 212 24.88 -2.26 12.32
C MET A 212 23.67 -1.31 12.33
N VAL A 213 23.46 -0.55 13.40
CA VAL A 213 22.30 0.35 13.56
C VAL A 213 22.27 1.46 12.51
N TRP A 214 23.43 1.97 12.10
CA TRP A 214 23.53 2.99 11.05
C TRP A 214 22.98 2.51 9.69
N ILE A 215 23.19 1.23 9.37
CA ILE A 215 22.67 0.62 8.13
C ILE A 215 21.14 0.61 8.15
N LEU A 216 20.53 0.32 9.30
CA LEU A 216 19.06 0.34 9.44
C LEU A 216 18.48 1.72 9.19
N TYR A 217 19.13 2.78 9.67
CA TYR A 217 18.67 4.15 9.43
C TYR A 217 18.70 4.52 7.95
N ILE A 218 19.75 4.12 7.22
CA ILE A 218 19.85 4.34 5.77
C ILE A 218 18.77 3.55 5.03
N ILE A 219 18.58 2.28 5.39
CA ILE A 219 17.56 1.42 4.77
C ILE A 219 16.15 2.00 5.00
N CYS A 220 15.88 2.58 6.17
CA CYS A 220 14.60 3.23 6.46
C CYS A 220 14.31 4.46 5.58
N MET A 221 15.33 5.07 4.96
CA MET A 221 15.10 6.18 4.02
C MET A 221 14.62 5.68 2.65
N TRP A 222 14.85 4.41 2.30
CA TRP A 222 14.42 3.85 1.03
C TRP A 222 12.92 3.50 1.05
N PRO A 223 12.09 4.09 0.17
CA PRO A 223 10.72 3.64 0.00
C PRO A 223 10.69 2.33 -0.79
N PRO A 224 9.93 1.31 -0.38
CA PRO A 224 8.91 1.24 0.69
C PRO A 224 9.42 0.59 1.99
N VAL A 225 10.74 0.38 2.12
CA VAL A 225 11.33 -0.32 3.25
C VAL A 225 11.04 0.42 4.55
N GLY A 226 11.30 1.73 4.58
CA GLY A 226 11.03 2.50 5.79
C GLY A 226 9.57 2.47 6.19
N SER A 227 8.62 2.63 5.26
CA SER A 227 7.19 2.53 5.58
C SER A 227 6.74 1.20 6.20
N MET A 228 7.54 0.13 6.10
CA MET A 228 7.28 -1.16 6.75
C MET A 228 8.16 -1.40 7.98
N LEU A 229 9.42 -0.93 8.00
CA LEU A 229 10.36 -1.15 9.10
C LEU A 229 10.21 -0.13 10.24
N THR A 230 9.92 1.13 9.93
CA THR A 230 9.93 2.20 10.93
C THR A 230 8.79 2.12 11.94
N PRO A 231 7.54 1.68 11.62
CA PRO A 231 6.53 1.56 12.67
C PRO A 231 6.91 0.61 13.80
N PRO A 232 7.44 -0.62 13.53
CA PRO A 232 7.95 -1.44 14.61
C PRO A 232 9.13 -0.84 15.37
N LEU A 233 10.05 -0.20 14.67
CA LEU A 233 11.18 0.52 15.29
C LEU A 233 10.72 1.65 16.22
N MET A 234 9.60 2.30 15.90
CA MET A 234 8.96 3.31 16.75
C MET A 234 8.21 2.66 17.92
N ALA A 235 7.53 1.53 17.69
CA ALA A 235 6.80 0.80 18.72
C ALA A 235 7.74 0.27 19.81
N SER A 236 8.93 -0.19 19.43
CA SER A 236 9.97 -0.64 20.37
C SER A 236 10.76 0.50 21.02
N GLY A 237 10.50 1.76 20.64
CA GLY A 237 11.19 2.93 21.19
C GLY A 237 12.62 3.16 20.69
N ASN A 238 13.07 2.42 19.67
CA ASN A 238 14.44 2.53 19.13
C ASN A 238 14.63 3.75 18.24
N ILE A 239 13.54 4.32 17.72
CA ILE A 239 13.57 5.49 16.84
C ILE A 239 12.71 6.61 17.40
N SER A 240 13.23 7.84 17.33
CA SER A 240 12.48 9.03 17.69
C SER A 240 11.41 9.35 16.65
N TYR A 241 10.26 9.89 17.11
CA TYR A 241 9.18 10.30 16.21
C TYR A 241 9.64 11.28 15.13
N LEU A 242 10.50 12.24 15.50
CA LEU A 242 11.03 13.25 14.58
C LEU A 242 11.82 12.61 13.43
N PHE A 243 12.65 11.62 13.73
CA PHE A 243 13.38 10.87 12.69
C PHE A 243 12.41 10.07 11.81
N ALA A 244 11.41 9.41 12.40
CA ALA A 244 10.44 8.67 11.61
C ALA A 244 9.72 9.57 10.59
N TYR A 245 9.21 10.74 11.01
CA TYR A 245 8.56 11.67 10.09
C TYR A 245 9.51 12.23 9.01
N SER A 246 10.79 12.46 9.33
CA SER A 246 11.74 12.90 8.32
C SER A 246 12.01 11.81 7.26
N THR A 247 12.02 10.53 7.65
CA THR A 247 12.15 9.43 6.66
C THR A 247 10.99 9.39 5.67
N LEU A 248 9.75 9.67 6.10
CA LEU A 248 8.60 9.73 5.18
C LEU A 248 8.75 10.85 4.14
N ILE A 249 9.32 12.00 4.52
CA ILE A 249 9.55 13.12 3.60
C ILE A 249 10.60 12.71 2.56
N ILE A 250 11.70 12.10 2.99
CA ILE A 250 12.76 11.61 2.08
C ILE A 250 12.20 10.56 1.13
N GLN A 251 11.37 9.64 1.65
CA GLN A 251 10.68 8.66 0.83
C GLN A 251 9.88 9.35 -0.26
N LEU A 252 8.96 10.27 0.08
CA LEU A 252 8.14 11.00 -0.89
C LEU A 252 8.94 11.64 -2.04
N ILE A 253 10.15 12.14 -1.77
CA ILE A 253 11.05 12.68 -2.81
C ILE A 253 11.49 11.57 -3.79
N ILE A 254 11.93 10.43 -3.28
CA ILE A 254 12.33 9.28 -4.10
C ILE A 254 11.14 8.73 -4.88
N ILE A 255 9.96 8.67 -4.26
CA ILE A 255 8.71 8.27 -4.90
C ILE A 255 8.40 9.16 -6.10
N TYR A 256 8.55 10.48 -5.95
CA TYR A 256 8.26 11.43 -7.01
C TYR A 256 9.12 11.17 -8.27
N ILE A 257 10.39 10.80 -8.09
CA ILE A 257 11.29 10.45 -9.21
C ILE A 257 10.78 9.19 -9.94
N LEU A 258 10.42 8.14 -9.19
CA LEU A 258 9.91 6.89 -9.77
C LEU A 258 8.55 7.06 -10.45
N TYR A 259 7.73 7.97 -9.94
CA TYR A 259 6.45 8.32 -10.52
C TYR A 259 6.59 8.99 -11.88
N ILE A 260 7.51 9.95 -12.04
CA ILE A 260 7.79 10.56 -13.36
C ILE A 260 8.15 9.48 -14.37
N LYS A 261 9.02 8.54 -13.98
CA LYS A 261 9.38 7.38 -14.81
C LYS A 261 8.15 6.52 -15.16
N SER A 262 7.26 6.28 -14.21
CA SER A 262 6.03 5.52 -14.41
C SER A 262 5.11 6.15 -15.47
N ILE A 263 4.93 7.48 -15.44
CA ILE A 263 4.15 8.20 -16.46
C ILE A 263 4.72 7.99 -17.86
N HIS A 264 6.05 8.13 -17.99
CA HIS A 264 6.70 7.94 -19.29
C HIS A 264 6.48 6.52 -19.81
N VAL A 265 6.74 5.50 -18.99
CA VAL A 265 6.55 4.09 -19.38
C VAL A 265 5.10 3.82 -19.77
N PHE A 266 4.14 4.37 -19.04
CA PHE A 266 2.72 4.18 -19.33
C PHE A 266 2.30 4.80 -20.68
N LYS A 267 2.78 6.03 -20.97
CA LYS A 267 2.48 6.70 -22.24
C LYS A 267 2.95 5.89 -23.45
N TYR A 268 4.16 5.33 -23.40
CA TYR A 268 4.70 4.50 -24.48
C TYR A 268 4.10 3.09 -24.49
N GLY A 269 3.87 2.51 -23.31
CA GLY A 269 3.36 1.15 -23.16
C GLY A 269 1.95 0.95 -23.70
N LEU A 270 1.10 1.98 -23.63
CA LEU A 270 -0.25 1.94 -24.20
C LEU A 270 -0.29 2.06 -25.73
N LEU A 271 0.71 2.70 -26.34
CA LEU A 271 0.77 2.90 -27.80
C LEU A 271 1.57 1.80 -28.51
N SER A 272 2.36 1.03 -27.77
CA SER A 272 3.24 0.01 -28.34
C SER A 272 2.57 -1.37 -28.38
N ASN A 273 2.21 -1.80 -29.59
CA ASN A 273 1.83 -3.19 -29.89
C ASN A 273 3.03 -4.11 -30.16
N LYS A 274 4.26 -3.59 -30.12
CA LYS A 274 5.47 -4.37 -30.46
C LYS A 274 6.08 -5.03 -29.22
N LYS A 275 6.35 -6.34 -29.32
CA LYS A 275 7.03 -7.19 -28.32
C LYS A 275 8.50 -6.79 -28.01
N LYS A 276 8.94 -5.58 -28.33
CA LYS A 276 10.33 -5.13 -28.07
C LYS A 276 10.43 -4.49 -26.68
N ASN A 277 11.52 -4.80 -26.00
CA ASN A 277 11.74 -4.49 -24.59
C ASN A 277 11.70 -2.97 -24.30
N ILE A 278 10.56 -2.47 -23.81
CA ILE A 278 10.31 -1.03 -23.55
C ILE A 278 11.29 -0.47 -22.50
N PHE A 279 11.88 -1.32 -21.64
CA PHE A 279 12.97 -0.90 -20.76
C PHE A 279 14.17 -0.30 -21.51
N ILE A 280 14.48 -0.77 -22.73
CA ILE A 280 15.62 -0.26 -23.50
C ILE A 280 15.29 1.08 -24.18
N GLU A 281 14.02 1.34 -24.52
CA GLU A 281 13.61 2.63 -25.10
C GLU A 281 13.30 3.68 -24.03
N GLY A 282 12.73 3.29 -22.88
CA GLY A 282 12.51 4.20 -21.75
C GLY A 282 13.81 4.69 -21.09
N PHE A 283 14.92 3.98 -21.28
CA PHE A 283 16.27 4.40 -20.86
C PHE A 283 17.07 5.12 -21.96
N LYS A 284 16.55 5.23 -23.20
CA LYS A 284 17.16 6.12 -24.20
C LYS A 284 16.82 7.55 -23.82
N PHE A 285 17.63 8.13 -22.94
CA PHE A 285 17.73 9.57 -22.77
C PHE A 285 18.00 10.20 -24.13
N ARG A 286 17.02 10.94 -24.64
CA ARG A 286 17.19 11.95 -25.68
C ARG A 286 16.33 13.13 -25.32
#